data_AF-A0A925WUY2-F1
#
_entry.id   AF-A0A925WUY2-F1
#
_cell.length_a   1.000
_cell.length_b   1.000
_cell.length_c   1.000
_cell.angle_alpha   90.00
_cell.angle_beta   90.00
_cell.angle_gamma   90.00
#
_symmetry.space_group_name_H-M   'P 1'
#
loop_
_entity.id
_entity.type
_entity.pdbx_description
1 polymer ?
#
loop_
_entity_poly.entity_id
_entity_poly.type
_entity_poly.pdbx_seq_one_letter_code
_entity_poly.pdbx_strand_id
1 'polypeptide(L)'
;MAVSPARRSGFTLIELLVVIAIIAILAAILFPVFAQARAKGRQAACQSNLKQIYTAWRMYTQDYDSIPPSREVLGNSRFRGLKDPQSLPFLLDPYTKNQGIWLCPDGRPDLEALGVNYSWATVFDDRDSVASVENIDDRAIGEGTNLVWDTYDYVGVTPPGATSVPPTLPAGVGVKRNWCAHSGQTTYNTLFVDGHVKIRDVKFASVLCKR
;
A
#
# COMPACT_ATOMS: atom_id res chain seq x y z
N MET A 1 -21.02 -20.10 70.51
CA MET A 1 -19.88 -20.11 69.57
C MET A 1 -19.63 -18.67 69.14
N ALA A 2 -18.54 -18.05 69.63
CA ALA A 2 -18.15 -16.71 69.23
C ALA A 2 -17.30 -16.80 67.96
N VAL A 3 -17.75 -16.19 66.87
CA VAL A 3 -16.97 -16.08 65.63
C VAL A 3 -16.02 -14.90 65.80
N SER A 4 -14.72 -15.18 65.87
CA SER A 4 -13.68 -14.14 65.87
C SER A 4 -13.65 -13.43 64.51
N PRO A 5 -13.72 -12.09 64.45
CA PRO A 5 -13.66 -11.39 63.17
C PRO A 5 -12.27 -11.58 62.55
N ALA A 6 -12.22 -12.13 61.34
CA ALA A 6 -11.00 -12.20 60.55
C ALA A 6 -10.50 -10.76 60.30
N ARG A 7 -9.25 -10.47 60.70
CA ARG A 7 -8.62 -9.17 60.40
C ARG A 7 -8.60 -8.99 58.89
N ARG A 8 -9.37 -8.04 58.38
CA ARG A 8 -9.27 -7.62 56.98
C ARG A 8 -7.95 -6.88 56.81
N SER A 9 -7.01 -7.45 56.07
CA SER A 9 -5.81 -6.73 55.63
C SER A 9 -6.26 -5.61 54.69
N GLY A 10 -6.08 -4.36 55.10
CA GLY A 10 -6.30 -3.21 54.23
C GLY A 10 -5.14 -3.07 53.26
N PHE A 11 -5.45 -2.76 52.00
CA PHE A 11 -4.45 -2.48 50.97
C PHE A 11 -3.75 -1.17 51.31
N THR A 12 -2.42 -1.17 51.38
CA THR A 12 -1.66 0.05 51.68
C THR A 12 -1.54 0.92 50.42
N LEU A 13 -1.50 2.24 50.61
CA LEU A 13 -1.34 3.19 49.50
C LEU A 13 -0.02 2.97 48.74
N ILE A 14 1.01 2.47 49.44
CA ILE A 14 2.33 2.16 48.88
C ILE A 14 2.25 0.95 47.95
N GLU A 15 1.54 -0.11 48.33
CA GLU A 15 1.33 -1.29 47.47
C GLU A 15 0.63 -0.91 46.17
N LEU A 16 -0.37 -0.04 46.22
CA LEU A 16 -1.05 0.48 45.03
C LEU A 16 -0.09 1.28 44.14
N LEU A 17 0.69 2.17 44.76
CA LEU A 17 1.61 3.06 44.05
C LEU A 17 2.71 2.29 43.32
N VAL A 18 3.26 1.25 43.93
CA VAL A 18 4.29 0.41 43.29
C VAL A 18 3.71 -0.33 42.08
N VAL A 19 2.49 -0.85 42.17
CA VAL A 19 1.86 -1.59 41.06
C VAL A 19 1.61 -0.68 39.86
N ILE A 20 1.05 0.51 40.07
CA ILE A 20 0.83 1.45 38.97
C ILE A 20 2.16 1.92 38.36
N ALA A 21 3.22 2.08 39.17
CA ALA A 21 4.54 2.43 38.68
C ALA A 21 5.12 1.35 37.77
N ILE A 22 4.99 0.08 38.14
CA ILE A 22 5.43 -1.06 37.31
C ILE A 22 4.62 -1.12 36.01
N ILE A 23 3.29 -0.99 36.07
CA ILE A 23 2.43 -0.99 34.87
C ILE A 23 2.82 0.17 33.95
N ALA A 24 3.08 1.36 34.49
CA ALA A 24 3.49 2.52 33.70
C ALA A 24 4.83 2.27 32.97
N ILE A 25 5.81 1.67 33.63
CA ILE A 25 7.10 1.32 33.01
C ILE A 25 6.92 0.29 31.89
N LEU A 26 6.14 -0.77 32.14
CA LEU A 26 5.87 -1.81 31.14
C LEU A 26 5.13 -1.24 29.93
N ALA A 27 4.11 -0.42 30.16
CA ALA A 27 3.33 0.22 29.12
C ALA A 27 4.19 1.18 28.28
N ALA A 28 5.10 1.95 28.91
CA ALA A 28 6.00 2.87 28.21
C ALA A 28 6.92 2.18 27.20
N ILE A 29 7.35 0.94 27.47
CA ILE A 29 8.17 0.14 26.54
C ILE A 29 7.28 -0.59 25.53
N LEU A 30 6.12 -1.09 25.96
CA LEU A 30 5.25 -1.91 25.13
C LEU A 30 4.57 -1.10 24.01
N PHE A 31 4.11 0.12 24.29
CA PHE A 31 3.42 0.95 23.29
C PHE A 31 4.23 1.25 22.03
N PRO A 32 5.49 1.74 22.09
CA PRO A 32 6.27 2.02 20.87
C PRO A 32 6.56 0.74 20.07
N VAL A 33 6.87 -0.37 20.75
CA VAL A 33 7.14 -1.66 20.09
C VAL A 33 5.88 -2.20 19.41
N PHE A 34 4.74 -2.14 20.11
CA PHE A 34 3.46 -2.59 19.57
C PHE A 34 3.02 -1.77 18.36
N ALA A 35 3.23 -0.45 18.37
CA ALA A 35 2.94 0.42 17.24
C ALA A 35 3.76 0.02 15.98
N GLN A 36 5.06 -0.24 16.15
CA GLN A 36 5.93 -0.71 15.07
C GLN A 36 5.51 -2.10 14.55
N ALA A 37 5.23 -3.04 15.46
CA ALA A 37 4.76 -4.38 15.10
C ALA A 37 3.45 -4.34 14.31
N ARG A 38 2.50 -3.49 14.73
CA ARG A 38 1.22 -3.30 14.03
C ARG A 38 1.43 -2.70 12.64
N ALA A 39 2.34 -1.73 12.47
CA ALA A 39 2.67 -1.16 11.17
C ALA A 39 3.28 -2.22 10.23
N LYS A 40 4.20 -3.04 10.74
CA LYS A 40 4.77 -4.17 9.97
C LYS A 40 3.71 -5.21 9.60
N GLY A 41 2.74 -5.47 10.47
CA GLY A 41 1.59 -6.33 10.16
C GLY A 41 0.74 -5.80 9.01
N ARG A 42 0.45 -4.49 8.98
CA ARG A 42 -0.27 -3.87 7.85
C ARG A 42 0.55 -3.92 6.56
N GLN A 43 1.86 -3.64 6.62
CA GLN A 43 2.75 -3.76 5.47
C GLN A 43 2.75 -5.19 4.90
N ALA A 44 2.80 -6.22 5.76
CA ALA A 44 2.74 -7.62 5.35
C ALA A 44 1.39 -7.98 4.70
N ALA A 45 0.29 -7.42 5.20
CA ALA A 45 -1.02 -7.57 4.55
C ALA A 45 -1.01 -6.97 3.13
N CYS A 46 -0.42 -5.78 2.95
CA CYS A 46 -0.29 -5.16 1.62
C CYS A 46 0.56 -6.02 0.66
N GLN A 47 1.60 -6.71 1.14
CA GLN A 47 2.37 -7.66 0.33
C GLN A 47 1.56 -8.90 -0.07
N SER A 48 0.73 -9.42 0.85
CA SER A 48 -0.16 -10.54 0.56
C SER A 48 -1.17 -10.19 -0.54
N ASN A 49 -1.75 -8.99 -0.47
CA ASN A 49 -2.62 -8.44 -1.50
C ASN A 49 -1.92 -8.37 -2.87
N LEU A 50 -0.68 -7.85 -2.91
CA LEU A 50 0.11 -7.80 -4.15
C LEU A 50 0.34 -9.19 -4.75
N LYS A 51 0.63 -10.21 -3.93
CA LYS A 51 0.76 -11.60 -4.43
C LYS A 51 -0.56 -12.16 -4.98
N GLN A 52 -1.69 -11.79 -4.39
CA GLN A 52 -3.01 -12.16 -4.92
C GLN A 52 -3.28 -11.47 -6.26
N ILE A 53 -2.93 -10.19 -6.40
CA ILE A 53 -3.01 -9.45 -7.67
C ILE A 53 -2.13 -10.10 -8.73
N TYR A 54 -0.90 -10.50 -8.38
CA TYR A 54 -0.02 -11.24 -9.30
C TYR A 54 -0.63 -12.56 -9.76
N THR A 55 -1.27 -13.29 -8.85
CA THR A 55 -1.94 -14.54 -9.20
C THR A 55 -3.04 -14.30 -10.23
N ALA A 56 -3.86 -13.26 -10.02
CA ALA A 56 -4.88 -12.85 -10.98
C ALA A 56 -4.31 -12.40 -12.32
N TRP A 57 -3.22 -11.63 -12.29
CA TRP A 57 -2.46 -11.26 -13.49
C TRP A 57 -1.99 -12.49 -14.27
N ARG A 58 -1.42 -13.48 -13.58
CA ARG A 58 -0.92 -14.70 -14.21
C ARG A 58 -2.04 -15.50 -14.85
N MET A 59 -3.18 -15.65 -14.17
CA MET A 59 -4.36 -16.30 -14.74
C MET A 59 -4.85 -15.56 -15.99
N TYR A 60 -4.96 -14.22 -15.94
CA TYR A 60 -5.26 -13.42 -17.13
C TYR A 60 -4.27 -13.70 -18.27
N THR A 61 -2.96 -13.60 -18.02
CA THR A 61 -1.99 -13.82 -19.10
C THR A 61 -2.06 -15.23 -19.68
N GLN A 62 -2.40 -16.25 -18.87
CA GLN A 62 -2.55 -17.62 -19.34
C GLN A 62 -3.76 -17.78 -20.27
N ASP A 63 -4.87 -17.11 -19.97
CA ASP A 63 -6.10 -17.17 -20.76
C ASP A 63 -5.99 -16.37 -22.09
N TYR A 64 -5.04 -15.45 -22.18
CA TYR A 64 -4.82 -14.58 -23.34
C TYR A 64 -3.45 -14.84 -24.02
N ASP A 65 -3.04 -16.10 -24.20
CA ASP A 65 -1.83 -16.49 -24.95
C ASP A 65 -0.52 -15.82 -24.48
N SER A 66 -0.37 -15.64 -23.16
CA SER A 66 0.75 -14.91 -22.53
C SER A 66 0.83 -13.43 -22.88
N ILE A 67 -0.24 -12.85 -23.42
CA ILE A 67 -0.33 -11.43 -23.74
C ILE A 67 -0.68 -10.66 -22.45
N PRO A 68 0.16 -9.70 -22.02
CA PRO A 68 -0.19 -8.84 -20.90
C PRO A 68 -1.33 -7.88 -21.26
N PRO A 69 -2.06 -7.34 -20.27
CA PRO A 69 -2.98 -6.22 -20.46
C PRO A 69 -2.38 -5.10 -21.30
N SER A 70 -3.23 -4.43 -22.06
CA SER A 70 -2.79 -3.39 -23.00
C SER A 70 -2.14 -2.21 -22.30
N ARG A 71 -1.34 -1.45 -23.05
CA ARG A 71 -0.76 -0.17 -22.61
C ARG A 71 -1.83 0.82 -22.11
N GLU A 72 -3.07 0.73 -22.55
CA GLU A 72 -4.12 1.62 -22.05
C GLU A 72 -4.51 1.27 -20.61
N VAL A 73 -4.62 -0.03 -20.32
CA VAL A 73 -4.91 -0.55 -18.97
C VAL A 73 -3.69 -0.40 -18.05
N LEU A 74 -2.47 -0.52 -18.58
CA LEU A 74 -1.23 -0.43 -17.81
C LEU A 74 -0.60 0.97 -17.76
N GLY A 75 -0.80 1.83 -18.75
CA GLY A 75 0.03 3.03 -18.98
C GLY A 75 -0.67 4.36 -18.72
N ASN A 76 -2.01 4.38 -18.67
CA ASN A 76 -2.81 5.59 -18.43
C ASN A 76 -3.62 5.52 -17.12
N SER A 77 -3.32 4.56 -16.26
CA SER A 77 -4.25 4.15 -15.20
C SER A 77 -3.98 4.74 -13.82
N ARG A 78 -3.14 5.77 -13.74
CA ARG A 78 -2.75 6.45 -12.49
C ARG A 78 -3.94 7.00 -11.67
N PHE A 79 -5.18 6.97 -12.20
CA PHE A 79 -6.39 7.51 -11.55
C PHE A 79 -7.64 6.65 -11.72
N ARG A 80 -7.50 5.39 -12.15
CA ARG A 80 -8.67 4.55 -12.43
C ARG A 80 -9.12 3.85 -11.17
N GLY A 81 -10.35 4.14 -10.74
CA GLY A 81 -10.94 3.44 -9.60
C GLY A 81 -11.33 2.00 -9.94
N LEU A 82 -11.75 1.26 -8.92
CA LEU A 82 -12.17 -0.14 -9.00
C LEU A 82 -13.26 -0.40 -10.05
N LYS A 83 -14.12 0.60 -10.30
CA LYS A 83 -15.28 0.51 -11.21
C LYS A 83 -15.01 1.02 -12.61
N ASP A 84 -13.79 1.51 -12.90
CA ASP A 84 -13.45 2.04 -14.21
C ASP A 84 -13.18 0.87 -15.18
N PRO A 85 -13.92 0.76 -16.30
CA PRO A 85 -13.79 -0.33 -17.26
C PRO A 85 -12.41 -0.51 -17.88
N GLN A 86 -11.56 0.51 -17.86
CA GLN A 86 -10.21 0.44 -18.40
C GLN A 86 -9.15 0.37 -17.29
N SER A 87 -9.56 0.10 -16.05
CA SER A 87 -8.66 -0.11 -14.91
C SER A 87 -8.15 -1.55 -14.88
N LEU A 88 -6.94 -1.74 -14.34
CA LEU A 88 -6.41 -3.06 -14.05
C LEU A 88 -7.31 -3.85 -13.07
N PRO A 89 -7.82 -3.24 -11.98
CA PRO A 89 -8.82 -3.88 -11.12
C PRO A 89 -10.04 -4.43 -11.86
N PHE A 90 -10.61 -3.65 -12.78
CA PHE A 90 -11.78 -4.08 -13.55
C PHE A 90 -11.44 -5.22 -14.50
N LEU A 91 -10.28 -5.14 -15.18
CA LEU A 91 -9.81 -6.21 -16.06
C LEU A 91 -9.56 -7.53 -15.31
N LEU A 92 -9.01 -7.44 -14.10
CA LEU A 92 -8.69 -8.60 -13.27
C LEU A 92 -9.84 -9.04 -12.34
N ASP A 93 -10.98 -8.35 -12.33
CA ASP A 93 -12.13 -8.69 -11.48
C ASP A 93 -12.59 -10.17 -11.65
N PRO A 94 -12.65 -10.74 -12.86
CA PRO A 94 -13.01 -12.16 -13.06
C PRO A 94 -12.08 -13.15 -12.35
N TYR A 95 -10.82 -12.75 -12.15
CA TYR A 95 -9.73 -13.57 -11.61
C TYR A 95 -9.51 -13.35 -10.12
N THR A 96 -9.85 -12.17 -9.60
CA THR A 96 -9.64 -11.80 -8.20
C THR A 96 -10.83 -12.17 -7.32
N LYS A 97 -12.06 -11.87 -7.78
CA LYS A 97 -13.33 -12.08 -7.05
C LYS A 97 -13.37 -11.50 -5.62
N ASN A 98 -12.38 -10.70 -5.25
CA ASN A 98 -12.23 -10.06 -3.95
C ASN A 98 -11.65 -8.67 -4.15
N GLN A 99 -12.53 -7.67 -4.11
CA GLN A 99 -12.14 -6.28 -4.37
C GLN A 99 -11.30 -5.67 -3.23
N GLY A 100 -11.32 -6.28 -2.03
CA GLY A 100 -10.54 -5.82 -0.88
C GLY A 100 -9.03 -5.93 -1.08
N ILE A 101 -8.56 -6.76 -2.03
CA ILE A 101 -7.13 -6.88 -2.33
C ILE A 101 -6.55 -5.61 -2.96
N TRP A 102 -7.40 -4.73 -3.52
CA TRP A 102 -7.00 -3.46 -4.11
C TRP A 102 -6.82 -2.35 -3.06
N LEU A 103 -7.04 -2.67 -1.78
CA LEU A 103 -6.85 -1.77 -0.65
C LEU A 103 -5.75 -2.29 0.26
N CYS A 104 -4.62 -1.60 0.27
CA CYS A 104 -3.59 -1.70 1.28
C CYS A 104 -4.12 -1.08 2.60
N PRO A 105 -4.11 -1.81 3.74
CA PRO A 105 -4.56 -1.28 5.03
C PRO A 105 -3.72 -0.12 5.59
N ASP A 106 -2.52 0.09 5.06
CA ASP A 106 -1.66 1.23 5.39
C ASP A 106 -1.62 2.25 4.24
N GLY A 107 -2.37 2.01 3.15
CA GLY A 107 -2.44 2.87 1.98
C GLY A 107 -3.13 4.20 2.28
N ARG A 108 -3.27 5.07 1.28
CA ARG A 108 -3.82 6.40 1.55
C ARG A 108 -5.34 6.36 1.75
N PRO A 109 -5.87 6.91 2.87
CA PRO A 109 -7.31 6.88 3.13
C PRO A 109 -8.14 7.73 2.16
N ASP A 110 -7.56 8.79 1.57
CA ASP A 110 -8.24 9.65 0.61
C ASP A 110 -8.57 8.94 -0.72
N LEU A 111 -7.95 7.78 -0.96
CA LEU A 111 -8.15 6.97 -2.16
C LEU A 111 -9.07 5.76 -1.92
N GLU A 112 -9.43 5.45 -0.67
CA GLU A 112 -10.36 4.36 -0.37
C GLU A 112 -11.71 4.54 -1.07
N ALA A 113 -12.15 5.79 -1.29
CA ALA A 113 -13.36 6.12 -2.04
C ALA A 113 -13.31 5.64 -3.52
N LEU A 114 -12.12 5.45 -4.09
CA LEU A 114 -11.94 4.89 -5.42
C LEU A 114 -11.98 3.35 -5.42
N GLY A 115 -12.03 2.72 -4.24
CA GLY A 115 -11.92 1.27 -4.07
C GLY A 115 -10.52 0.72 -4.36
N VAL A 116 -9.54 1.60 -4.59
CA VAL A 116 -8.15 1.23 -4.89
C VAL A 116 -7.19 2.26 -4.30
N ASN A 117 -6.15 1.80 -3.61
CA ASN A 117 -5.10 2.67 -3.08
C ASN A 117 -3.67 2.13 -3.38
N TYR A 118 -3.55 1.26 -4.38
CA TYR A 118 -2.30 0.91 -5.06
C TYR A 118 -2.13 1.68 -6.36
N SER A 119 -0.91 1.98 -6.77
CA SER A 119 -0.63 2.48 -8.12
C SER A 119 -0.16 1.36 -9.04
N TRP A 120 -0.56 1.46 -10.30
CA TRP A 120 -0.05 0.65 -11.40
C TRP A 120 0.06 1.58 -12.60
N ALA A 121 1.27 1.75 -13.11
CA ALA A 121 1.58 2.28 -14.45
C ALA A 121 3.01 2.79 -14.49
N THR A 122 3.68 2.57 -15.62
CA THR A 122 5.11 2.84 -15.92
C THR A 122 5.96 1.61 -15.61
N VAL A 123 6.46 0.95 -16.67
CA VAL A 123 7.56 -0.01 -16.56
C VAL A 123 8.76 0.76 -16.02
N PHE A 124 9.04 0.58 -14.74
CA PHE A 124 10.33 0.96 -14.17
C PHE A 124 11.23 -0.26 -14.32
N ASP A 125 12.31 -0.12 -15.09
CA ASP A 125 13.48 -0.98 -14.92
C ASP A 125 14.05 -0.74 -13.50
N ASP A 126 14.85 -1.68 -12.98
CA ASP A 126 15.55 -1.61 -11.69
C ASP A 126 16.37 -0.32 -11.49
N ARG A 127 16.56 0.46 -12.57
CA ARG A 127 17.22 1.76 -12.64
C ARG A 127 16.35 2.96 -12.24
N ASP A 128 15.07 2.78 -11.87
CA ASP A 128 14.12 3.89 -11.60
C ASP A 128 13.94 4.88 -12.78
N SER A 129 14.35 4.48 -13.99
CA SER A 129 14.10 5.27 -15.19
C SER A 129 12.63 5.11 -15.57
N VAL A 130 11.88 6.20 -15.46
CA VAL A 130 10.56 6.36 -16.04
C VAL A 130 10.74 6.19 -17.55
N ALA A 131 10.60 4.99 -18.10
CA ALA A 131 10.45 4.86 -19.54
C ALA A 131 9.15 5.60 -19.86
N SER A 132 9.26 6.74 -20.54
CA SER A 132 8.10 7.49 -21.00
C SER A 132 7.19 6.53 -21.75
N VAL A 133 5.90 6.66 -21.47
CA VAL A 133 4.76 5.87 -21.92
C VAL A 133 4.72 5.65 -23.46
N GLU A 134 5.57 6.36 -24.21
CA GLU A 134 5.65 6.37 -25.66
C GLU A 134 6.58 5.28 -26.25
N ASN A 135 7.45 4.62 -25.45
CA ASN A 135 8.47 3.69 -25.96
C ASN A 135 8.49 2.29 -25.30
N ILE A 136 7.39 1.85 -24.69
CA ILE A 136 7.27 0.46 -24.23
C ILE A 136 6.91 -0.38 -25.47
N ASP A 137 7.91 -0.88 -26.20
CA ASP A 137 7.73 -2.00 -27.11
C ASP A 137 7.23 -3.20 -26.27
N ASP A 138 6.34 -4.04 -26.79
CA ASP A 138 5.74 -5.17 -26.06
C ASP A 138 6.81 -6.17 -25.54
N ARG A 139 8.05 -6.04 -26.03
CA ARG A 139 9.26 -6.74 -25.58
C ARG A 139 9.95 -6.16 -24.33
N ALA A 140 9.53 -5.00 -23.82
CA ALA A 140 10.18 -4.31 -22.70
C ALA A 140 9.71 -4.79 -21.31
N ILE A 141 8.75 -5.71 -21.24
CA ILE A 141 8.27 -6.30 -19.98
C ILE A 141 9.19 -7.46 -19.59
N GLY A 142 10.27 -7.16 -18.87
CA GLY A 142 11.24 -8.14 -18.34
C GLY A 142 11.12 -8.37 -16.82
N GLU A 143 11.93 -9.27 -16.28
CA GLU A 143 11.93 -9.70 -14.85
C GLU A 143 12.15 -8.56 -13.83
N GLY A 144 12.71 -7.41 -14.24
CA GLY A 144 12.88 -6.20 -13.41
C GLY A 144 11.72 -5.19 -13.48
N THR A 145 10.63 -5.52 -14.17
CA THR A 145 9.52 -4.59 -14.41
C THR A 145 8.57 -4.52 -13.22
N ASN A 146 8.36 -3.32 -12.68
CA ASN A 146 7.33 -3.08 -11.67
C ASN A 146 5.92 -3.13 -12.29
N LEU A 147 5.03 -3.90 -11.66
CA LEU A 147 3.64 -4.08 -12.06
C LEU A 147 2.67 -3.24 -11.21
N VAL A 148 2.75 -3.36 -9.88
CA VAL A 148 1.88 -2.65 -8.92
C VAL A 148 2.71 -2.23 -7.70
N TRP A 149 2.45 -1.09 -7.10
CA TRP A 149 3.07 -0.69 -5.82
C TRP A 149 2.11 0.09 -4.93
N ASP A 150 2.36 0.11 -3.62
CA ASP A 150 1.48 0.75 -2.62
C ASP A 150 1.83 2.22 -2.31
N THR A 151 2.75 2.84 -3.07
CA THR A 151 2.78 4.32 -3.14
C THR A 151 1.84 4.84 -4.19
N TYR A 152 0.99 5.77 -3.79
CA TYR A 152 0.39 6.73 -4.71
C TYR A 152 1.23 8.01 -4.66
N ASP A 153 2.45 7.95 -5.19
CA ASP A 153 3.27 9.16 -5.34
C ASP A 153 2.83 9.92 -6.60
N TYR A 154 2.55 11.21 -6.41
CA TYR A 154 2.28 12.18 -7.45
C TYR A 154 3.62 12.80 -7.89
N VAL A 155 4.61 11.99 -8.30
CA VAL A 155 5.78 12.56 -8.95
C VAL A 155 5.37 13.02 -10.34
N GLY A 156 5.45 14.33 -10.54
CA GLY A 156 5.47 14.97 -11.84
C GLY A 156 6.45 14.31 -12.79
N VAL A 157 5.97 13.33 -13.55
CA VAL A 157 6.43 13.05 -14.90
C VAL A 157 5.25 13.27 -15.84
N THR A 158 4.89 14.53 -16.01
CA THR A 158 4.70 15.03 -17.37
C THR A 158 6.12 15.28 -17.89
N PRO A 159 6.65 14.45 -18.82
CA PRO A 159 7.72 14.91 -19.69
C PRO A 159 7.35 16.30 -20.24
N PRO A 160 8.30 17.21 -20.48
CA PRO A 160 8.03 18.38 -21.30
C PRO A 160 7.43 17.90 -22.62
N GLY A 161 6.13 18.12 -22.83
CA GLY A 161 5.39 17.62 -24.00
C GLY A 161 4.21 16.67 -23.71
N ALA A 162 4.02 16.16 -22.50
CA ALA A 162 2.85 15.34 -22.18
C ALA A 162 1.59 16.20 -22.00
N THR A 163 0.71 16.18 -23.00
CA THR A 163 -0.50 17.02 -23.13
C THR A 163 -1.77 16.41 -22.52
N SER A 164 -1.72 15.24 -21.90
CA SER A 164 -2.92 14.64 -21.30
C SER A 164 -2.95 14.88 -19.79
N VAL A 165 -3.65 15.94 -19.39
CA VAL A 165 -4.33 15.99 -18.10
C VAL A 165 -5.04 14.65 -17.89
N PRO A 166 -4.87 13.95 -16.75
CA PRO A 166 -5.52 12.67 -16.53
C PRO A 166 -7.04 12.80 -16.66
N PRO A 167 -7.75 11.77 -17.17
CA PRO A 167 -9.20 11.79 -17.20
C PRO A 167 -9.69 12.05 -15.77
N THR A 168 -10.51 13.09 -15.66
CA THR A 168 -11.02 13.66 -14.42
C THR A 168 -11.37 12.57 -13.40
N LEU A 169 -10.74 12.64 -12.22
CA LEU A 169 -11.26 11.98 -11.02
C LEU A 169 -12.79 12.15 -10.98
N PRO A 170 -13.57 11.15 -10.52
CA PRO A 170 -15.00 11.33 -10.33
C PRO A 170 -15.26 12.65 -9.59
N ALA A 171 -16.20 13.46 -10.10
CA ALA A 171 -16.47 14.78 -9.54
C ALA A 171 -16.71 14.66 -8.02
N GLY A 172 -15.90 15.35 -7.22
CA GLY A 172 -15.98 15.33 -5.75
C GLY A 172 -14.86 14.55 -5.02
N VAL A 173 -13.98 13.83 -5.72
CA VAL A 173 -12.83 13.15 -5.08
C VAL A 173 -11.66 14.14 -4.91
N GLY A 174 -11.54 14.71 -3.71
CA GLY A 174 -10.46 15.63 -3.35
C GLY A 174 -9.16 14.91 -2.98
N VAL A 175 -8.27 14.71 -3.95
CA VAL A 175 -6.98 14.02 -3.75
C VAL A 175 -5.91 15.00 -3.26
N LYS A 176 -5.24 14.69 -2.14
CA LYS A 176 -4.14 15.53 -1.61
C LYS A 176 -2.81 15.10 -2.21
N ARG A 177 -1.91 16.07 -2.46
CA ARG A 177 -0.50 15.77 -2.77
C ARG A 177 0.17 15.18 -1.53
N ASN A 178 0.65 13.95 -1.63
CA ASN A 178 1.35 13.25 -0.55
C ASN A 178 2.52 12.45 -1.16
N TRP A 179 3.74 12.72 -0.67
CA TRP A 179 4.97 12.06 -1.12
C TRP A 179 5.30 10.82 -0.28
N CYS A 180 4.49 10.53 0.74
CA CYS A 180 4.73 9.43 1.66
C CYS A 180 4.07 8.14 1.20
N ALA A 181 4.83 7.06 1.29
CA ALA A 181 4.29 5.71 1.24
C ALA A 181 3.47 5.42 2.50
N HIS A 182 2.61 4.42 2.45
CA HIS A 182 1.98 3.82 3.62
C HIS A 182 1.58 4.80 4.76
N SER A 183 0.73 5.77 4.45
CA SER A 183 0.26 6.80 5.39
C SER A 183 1.36 7.44 6.26
N GLY A 184 2.50 7.81 5.66
CA GLY A 184 3.57 8.55 6.34
C GLY A 184 4.92 7.81 6.46
N GLN A 185 5.06 6.63 5.85
CA GLN A 185 6.32 5.91 5.82
C GLN A 185 7.20 6.32 4.64
N THR A 186 8.49 5.98 4.75
CA THR A 186 9.48 6.14 3.68
C THR A 186 9.65 4.89 2.84
N THR A 187 8.92 3.81 3.15
CA THR A 187 9.05 2.51 2.46
C THR A 187 7.72 2.02 1.91
N TYR A 188 7.78 1.33 0.78
CA TYR A 188 6.61 0.86 0.03
C TYR A 188 6.86 -0.54 -0.53
N ASN A 189 5.81 -1.33 -0.74
CA ASN A 189 5.93 -2.61 -1.43
C ASN A 189 5.72 -2.40 -2.93
N THR A 190 6.49 -3.15 -3.70
CA THR A 190 6.45 -3.18 -5.16
C THR A 190 6.35 -4.62 -5.61
N LEU A 191 5.34 -4.91 -6.43
CA LEU A 191 5.16 -6.15 -7.15
C LEU A 191 5.83 -6.05 -8.51
N PHE A 192 6.57 -7.08 -8.89
CA PHE A 192 7.23 -7.22 -10.17
C PHE A 192 6.51 -8.24 -11.07
N VAL A 193 6.79 -8.20 -12.37
CA VAL A 193 6.12 -9.04 -13.37
C VAL A 193 6.48 -10.53 -13.25
N ASP A 194 7.61 -10.86 -12.64
CA ASP A 194 7.97 -12.23 -12.26
C ASP A 194 7.28 -12.71 -10.95
N GLY A 195 6.52 -11.82 -10.29
CA GLY A 195 5.75 -12.11 -9.09
C GLY A 195 6.45 -11.84 -7.77
N HIS A 196 7.71 -11.40 -7.77
CA HIS A 196 8.37 -11.05 -6.53
C HIS A 196 7.81 -9.74 -5.97
N VAL A 197 7.73 -9.64 -4.64
CA VAL A 197 7.33 -8.43 -3.94
C VAL A 197 8.50 -7.94 -3.10
N LYS A 198 8.93 -6.70 -3.33
CA LYS A 198 10.08 -6.09 -2.66
C LYS A 198 9.66 -4.82 -1.93
N ILE A 199 10.25 -4.59 -0.76
CA ILE A 199 10.14 -3.30 -0.07
C ILE A 199 11.19 -2.37 -0.66
N ARG A 200 10.77 -1.16 -1.07
CA ARG A 200 11.63 -0.11 -1.60
C ARG A 200 11.52 1.16 -0.78
N ASP A 201 12.59 1.95 -0.78
CA ASP A 201 12.61 3.28 -0.18
C ASP A 201 12.13 4.34 -1.17
N VAL A 202 11.36 5.31 -0.69
CA VAL A 202 11.00 6.50 -1.47
C VAL A 202 12.20 7.44 -1.49
N LYS A 203 12.90 7.50 -2.63
CA LYS A 203 14.15 8.28 -2.80
C LYS A 203 14.01 9.77 -2.46
N PHE A 204 12.83 10.37 -2.69
CA PHE A 204 12.59 11.81 -2.46
C PHE A 204 11.89 12.15 -1.14
N ALA A 205 11.32 11.17 -0.44
CA ALA A 205 10.37 11.43 0.65
C ALA A 205 10.96 11.35 2.07
N SER A 206 12.25 11.01 2.19
CA SER A 206 12.93 10.87 3.50
C SER A 206 12.92 12.16 4.33
N VAL A 207 12.74 13.34 3.70
CA VAL A 207 12.69 14.66 4.36
C VAL A 207 11.25 15.10 4.69
N LEU A 208 10.26 14.74 3.87
CA LEU A 208 8.88 15.22 4.02
C LEU A 208 8.01 14.31 4.90
N CYS A 209 8.35 13.02 5.01
CA CYS A 209 7.53 12.01 5.70
C CYS A 209 7.95 11.72 7.15
N LYS A 210 9.10 12.25 7.58
CA LYS A 210 9.65 12.05 8.93
C LYS A 210 9.25 13.15 9.92
N ARG A 211 8.22 13.95 9.63
CA ARG A 211 7.72 15.01 10.52
C ARG A 211 6.45 14.58 11.24
#